data_AF-A0A0R0M360-F1
#
_entry.id   AF-A0A0R0M360-F1
#
_cell.length_a   1.000
_cell.length_b   1.000
_cell.length_c   1.000
_cell.angle_alpha   90.00
_cell.angle_beta   90.00
_cell.angle_gamma   90.00
#
_symmetry.space_group_name_H-M   'P 1'
#
loop_
_entity.id
_entity.type
_entity.pdbx_description
1 polymer ?
#
loop_
_entity_poly.entity_id
_entity_poly.type
_entity_poly.pdbx_seq_one_letter_code
_entity_poly.pdbx_strand_id
1 'polypeptide(L)'
;MVMKKTKDTKIGYNWRCLNYLCQKYQTTKSLVFESFFESFKCVRSTLAAMIHLSQDVKIEKVAIFSKLSKNTILKLKNELPIRMRIYFERNPVRLGGQEVIIQCDETMLNHKIKPHRGAHQQSRFVNLSLLIRVSRQRVDMLK
;
A
#
# COMPACT_ATOMS: atom_id res chain seq x y z
N MET A 1 15.89 -16.87 -11.98
CA MET A 1 14.97 -17.53 -11.02
C MET A 1 13.67 -17.84 -11.73
N VAL A 2 12.94 -18.87 -11.32
CA VAL A 2 11.65 -19.24 -11.90
C VAL A 2 10.63 -19.45 -10.80
N MET A 3 9.39 -19.03 -11.04
CA MET A 3 8.28 -19.25 -10.11
C MET A 3 7.78 -20.70 -10.23
N LYS A 4 7.67 -21.41 -9.10
CA LYS A 4 7.11 -22.77 -9.04
C LYS A 4 5.96 -22.82 -8.07
N LYS A 5 4.93 -23.61 -8.41
CA LYS A 5 3.77 -23.88 -7.56
C LYS A 5 4.19 -24.75 -6.37
N THR A 6 3.76 -24.39 -5.17
CA THR A 6 4.07 -25.09 -3.91
C THR A 6 2.85 -25.08 -3.01
N LYS A 7 2.58 -26.21 -2.34
CA LYS A 7 1.38 -26.36 -1.48
C LYS A 7 1.51 -25.58 -0.16
N ASP A 8 2.72 -25.44 0.36
CA ASP A 8 2.96 -25.00 1.76
C ASP A 8 3.28 -23.52 1.92
N THR A 9 2.80 -22.66 1.01
CA THR A 9 3.15 -21.23 1.05
C THR A 9 1.94 -20.30 1.06
N LYS A 10 2.14 -19.10 1.62
CA LYS A 10 1.08 -18.10 1.79
C LYS A 10 0.39 -17.69 0.48
N ILE A 11 1.07 -17.81 -0.66
CA ILE A 11 0.58 -17.45 -2.00
C ILE A 11 0.38 -18.72 -2.88
N GLY A 12 0.93 -19.87 -2.49
CA GLY A 12 0.92 -21.09 -3.29
C GLY A 12 2.04 -21.18 -4.34
N TYR A 13 3.02 -20.27 -4.27
CA TYR A 13 4.16 -20.20 -5.18
C TYR A 13 5.44 -19.84 -4.42
N ASN A 14 6.59 -20.22 -4.98
CA ASN A 14 7.93 -19.83 -4.54
C ASN A 14 8.83 -19.49 -5.72
N TRP A 15 9.84 -18.66 -5.47
CA TRP A 15 10.99 -18.52 -6.35
C TRP A 15 11.88 -19.75 -6.23
N ARG A 16 12.30 -20.33 -7.36
CA ARG A 16 13.32 -21.38 -7.42
C ARG A 16 14.51 -20.89 -8.23
N CYS A 17 15.71 -21.11 -7.70
CA CYS A 17 16.92 -20.85 -8.46
C CYS A 17 17.15 -21.98 -9.47
N LEU A 18 17.32 -21.62 -10.74
CA LEU A 18 17.69 -22.56 -11.82
C LEU A 18 19.06 -22.24 -12.43
N ASN A 19 19.82 -21.32 -11.81
CA ASN A 19 21.18 -21.04 -12.23
C ASN A 19 22.11 -22.10 -11.62
N TYR A 20 22.73 -22.93 -12.46
CA TYR A 20 23.62 -24.01 -12.03
C TYR A 20 24.93 -23.49 -11.42
N LEU A 21 25.36 -22.27 -11.76
CA LEU A 21 26.54 -21.61 -11.18
C LEU A 21 26.25 -21.01 -9.79
N CYS A 22 24.98 -20.97 -9.37
CA CYS A 22 24.60 -20.41 -8.09
C CYS A 22 24.78 -21.45 -6.98
N GLN A 23 25.45 -21.09 -5.88
CA GLN A 23 25.53 -21.94 -4.67
C GLN A 23 24.15 -22.34 -4.12
N LYS A 24 23.11 -21.55 -4.44
CA LYS A 24 21.71 -21.79 -4.07
C LYS A 24 20.92 -22.51 -5.17
N TYR A 25 21.58 -23.23 -6.08
CA TYR A 25 20.91 -23.96 -7.16
C TYR A 25 19.81 -24.88 -6.62
N GLN A 26 18.67 -24.90 -7.31
CA GLN A 26 17.44 -25.61 -6.93
C GLN A 26 16.78 -25.23 -5.59
N THR A 27 17.40 -24.38 -4.78
CA THR A 27 16.76 -23.90 -3.55
C THR A 27 15.55 -23.01 -3.86
N THR A 28 14.64 -22.94 -2.90
CA THR A 28 13.42 -22.15 -2.98
C THR A 28 13.45 -20.97 -2.01
N LYS A 29 12.85 -19.85 -2.42
CA LYS A 29 12.68 -18.65 -1.61
C LYS A 29 11.23 -18.18 -1.71
N SER A 30 10.65 -17.78 -0.57
CA SER A 30 9.28 -17.26 -0.54
C SER A 30 9.16 -15.98 -1.37
N LEU A 31 8.05 -15.82 -2.10
CA LEU A 31 7.72 -14.58 -2.82
C LEU A 31 7.53 -13.40 -1.87
N VAL A 32 7.16 -13.66 -0.61
CA VAL A 32 6.96 -12.61 0.41
C VAL A 32 8.18 -12.41 1.31
N PHE A 33 9.29 -13.11 1.06
CA PHE A 33 10.50 -12.95 1.88
C PHE A 33 11.02 -11.52 1.81
N GLU A 34 11.41 -10.96 2.96
CA GLU A 34 11.87 -9.58 3.14
C GLU A 34 10.87 -8.53 2.62
N SER A 35 9.59 -8.90 2.53
CA SER A 35 8.52 -8.00 2.11
C SER A 35 7.64 -7.60 3.29
N PHE A 36 6.85 -6.55 3.08
CA PHE A 36 5.79 -6.15 4.01
C PHE A 36 4.86 -7.32 4.39
N PHE A 37 4.59 -8.25 3.46
CA PHE A 37 3.67 -9.36 3.66
C PHE A 37 4.27 -10.53 4.48
N GLU A 38 5.55 -10.48 4.81
CA GLU A 38 6.23 -11.54 5.56
C GLU A 38 5.65 -11.72 6.97
N SER A 39 5.28 -10.62 7.63
CA SER A 39 4.73 -10.63 8.99
C SER A 39 3.26 -11.08 9.05
N PHE A 40 2.58 -11.21 7.91
CA PHE A 40 1.15 -11.52 7.85
C PHE A 40 0.89 -12.95 7.40
N LYS A 41 -0.08 -13.62 8.03
CA LYS A 41 -0.38 -15.04 7.77
C LYS A 41 -0.90 -15.28 6.35
N CYS A 42 -1.80 -14.42 5.86
CA CYS A 42 -2.47 -14.58 4.57
C CYS A 42 -2.41 -13.26 3.77
N VAL A 43 -1.75 -13.29 2.62
CA VAL A 43 -1.56 -12.10 1.77
C VAL A 43 -2.90 -11.57 1.25
N ARG A 44 -3.78 -12.46 0.79
CA ARG A 44 -5.09 -12.08 0.23
C ARG A 44 -5.97 -11.37 1.26
N SER A 45 -6.08 -11.94 2.46
CA SER A 45 -6.82 -11.32 3.56
C SER A 45 -6.22 -9.97 3.98
N THR A 46 -4.88 -9.89 3.99
CA THR A 46 -4.15 -8.65 4.31
C THR A 46 -4.44 -7.56 3.30
N LEU A 47 -4.39 -7.87 2.01
CA LEU A 47 -4.76 -6.93 0.94
C LEU A 47 -6.21 -6.47 1.05
N ALA A 48 -7.15 -7.38 1.31
CA ALA A 48 -8.56 -7.03 1.52
C ALA A 48 -8.72 -6.07 2.70
N ALA A 49 -8.03 -6.31 3.82
CA ALA A 49 -8.04 -5.41 4.96
C ALA A 49 -7.47 -4.02 4.62
N MET A 50 -6.38 -3.95 3.86
CA MET A 50 -5.79 -2.68 3.39
C MET A 50 -6.77 -1.87 2.54
N ILE A 51 -7.49 -2.52 1.62
CA ILE A 51 -8.49 -1.88 0.78
C ILE A 51 -9.63 -1.29 1.63
N HIS A 52 -10.18 -2.07 2.57
CA HIS A 52 -11.25 -1.57 3.43
C HIS A 52 -10.79 -0.48 4.40
N LEU A 53 -9.57 -0.56 4.92
CA LEU A 53 -8.98 0.50 5.73
C LEU A 53 -8.82 1.79 4.94
N SER A 54 -8.51 1.71 3.63
CA SER A 54 -8.41 2.90 2.76
C SER A 54 -9.76 3.57 2.48
N GLN A 55 -10.87 2.88 2.75
CA GLN A 55 -12.24 3.37 2.63
C GLN A 55 -12.82 3.84 3.98
N ASP A 56 -11.97 4.01 5.01
CA ASP A 56 -12.37 4.40 6.37
C ASP A 56 -13.44 3.49 7.00
N VAL A 57 -13.46 2.20 6.60
CA VAL A 57 -14.35 1.21 7.20
C VAL A 57 -13.94 0.93 8.65
N LYS A 58 -14.92 0.88 9.56
CA LYS A 58 -14.70 0.54 10.98
C LYS A 58 -13.98 -0.81 11.14
N ILE A 59 -13.05 -0.89 12.10
CA ILE A 59 -12.17 -2.05 12.32
C ILE A 59 -12.98 -3.34 12.51
N GLU A 60 -14.12 -3.28 13.20
CA GLU A 60 -15.00 -4.44 13.40
C GLU A 60 -15.50 -5.01 12.07
N LYS A 61 -15.91 -4.14 11.14
CA LYS A 61 -16.36 -4.55 9.81
C LYS A 61 -15.19 -5.07 8.97
N VAL A 62 -14.02 -4.44 9.06
CA VAL A 62 -12.81 -4.92 8.37
C VAL A 62 -12.44 -6.33 8.85
N ALA A 63 -12.54 -6.62 10.14
CA ALA A 63 -12.29 -7.95 10.70
C ALA A 63 -13.20 -9.02 10.09
N ILE A 64 -14.48 -8.70 9.94
CA ILE A 64 -15.46 -9.59 9.32
C ILE A 64 -15.11 -9.83 7.84
N PHE A 65 -14.89 -8.77 7.05
CA PHE A 65 -14.63 -8.91 5.61
C PHE A 65 -13.30 -9.58 5.29
N SER A 66 -12.24 -9.26 6.03
CA SER A 66 -10.89 -9.78 5.78
C SER A 66 -10.61 -11.11 6.46
N LYS A 67 -11.46 -11.54 7.40
CA LYS A 67 -11.26 -12.72 8.27
C LYS A 67 -9.92 -12.64 9.04
N LEU A 68 -9.54 -11.43 9.47
CA LEU A 68 -8.34 -11.17 10.26
C LEU A 68 -8.71 -10.81 11.70
N SER A 69 -7.80 -11.12 12.63
CA SER A 69 -7.95 -10.65 14.00
C SER A 69 -7.81 -9.13 14.09
N LYS A 70 -8.53 -8.52 15.03
CA LYS A 70 -8.44 -7.08 15.30
C LYS A 70 -7.00 -6.63 15.54
N ASN A 71 -6.20 -7.42 16.26
CA ASN A 71 -4.78 -7.12 16.50
C ASN A 71 -3.97 -7.06 15.20
N THR A 72 -4.23 -7.94 14.24
CA THR A 72 -3.57 -7.90 12.93
C THR A 72 -3.96 -6.65 12.16
N ILE A 73 -5.23 -6.25 12.23
CA ILE A 73 -5.73 -5.04 11.57
C ILE A 73 -5.15 -3.77 12.21
N LEU A 74 -5.02 -3.74 13.53
CA LEU A 74 -4.35 -2.64 14.24
C LEU A 74 -2.88 -2.53 13.85
N LYS A 75 -2.16 -3.67 13.78
CA LYS A 75 -0.79 -3.71 13.25
C LYS A 75 -0.72 -3.15 11.82
N LEU A 76 -1.64 -3.54 10.94
CA LEU A 76 -1.73 -3.01 9.58
C LEU A 76 -1.95 -1.49 9.58
N LYS A 77 -2.92 -1.02 10.36
CA LYS A 77 -3.26 0.40 10.47
C LYS A 77 -2.08 1.25 10.94
N ASN A 78 -1.22 0.70 11.80
CA ASN A 78 -0.04 1.40 12.33
C ASN A 78 1.17 1.31 11.39
N GLU A 79 1.39 0.18 10.72
CA GLU A 79 2.52 -0.02 9.81
C GLU A 79 2.37 0.72 8.47
N LEU A 80 1.14 0.80 7.92
CA LEU A 80 0.92 1.41 6.61
C LEU A 80 1.39 2.87 6.53
N PRO A 81 1.05 3.77 7.48
CA PRO A 81 1.55 5.15 7.48
C PRO A 81 3.08 5.23 7.52
N ILE A 82 3.74 4.37 8.30
CA ILE A 82 5.20 4.33 8.42
C ILE A 82 5.83 3.99 7.07
N ARG A 83 5.31 2.96 6.40
CA ARG A 83 5.80 2.53 5.08
C ARG A 83 5.56 3.59 4.01
N MET A 84 4.39 4.23 4.02
CA MET A 84 4.08 5.35 3.13
C MET A 84 5.04 6.52 3.37
N ARG A 85 5.31 6.88 4.63
CA ARG A 85 6.26 7.93 4.98
C ARG A 85 7.65 7.65 4.41
N ILE A 86 8.20 6.47 4.66
CA ILE A 86 9.52 6.05 4.14
C ILE A 86 9.54 6.11 2.60
N TYR A 87 8.45 5.69 1.95
CA TYR A 87 8.35 5.76 0.50
C TYR A 87 8.38 7.20 -0.02
N PHE A 88 7.61 8.11 0.59
CA PHE A 88 7.55 9.51 0.17
C PHE A 88 8.81 10.32 0.54
N GLU A 89 9.51 9.95 1.60
CA GLU A 89 10.84 10.51 1.91
C GLU A 89 11.87 10.18 0.83
N ARG A 90 11.83 8.94 0.32
CA ARG A 90 12.73 8.48 -0.76
C ARG A 90 12.28 8.92 -2.15
N ASN A 91 10.98 9.12 -2.33
CA ASN A 91 10.35 9.49 -3.59
C ASN A 91 9.52 10.75 -3.35
N PRO A 92 10.16 11.92 -3.19
CA PRO A 92 9.45 13.15 -2.93
C PRO A 92 8.46 13.39 -4.07
N VAL A 93 7.18 13.52 -3.72
CA VAL A 93 6.15 13.90 -4.70
C VAL A 93 6.45 15.33 -5.11
N ARG A 94 7.01 15.48 -6.31
CA ARG A 94 7.25 16.79 -6.91
C ARG A 94 5.93 17.31 -7.43
N LEU A 95 5.24 18.05 -6.58
CA LEU A 95 4.14 18.91 -7.00
C LEU A 95 4.77 20.16 -7.60
N GLY A 96 5.12 20.10 -8.89
CA GLY A 96 5.64 21.23 -9.65
C GLY A 96 7.08 21.09 -10.15
N GLY A 97 7.49 22.09 -10.93
CA GLY A 97 8.86 22.29 -11.42
C GLY A 97 9.53 23.47 -10.70
N GLN A 98 10.76 23.78 -11.09
CA GLN A 98 11.48 24.95 -10.59
C GLN A 98 10.62 26.21 -10.84
N GLU A 99 10.49 27.07 -9.84
CA GLU A 99 9.69 28.32 -9.85
C GLU A 99 8.16 28.17 -9.99
N VAL A 100 7.61 26.96 -9.83
CA VAL A 100 6.15 26.76 -9.88
C VAL A 100 5.55 26.74 -8.47
N ILE A 101 4.78 27.78 -8.13
CA ILE A 101 3.96 27.80 -6.91
C ILE A 101 2.71 26.95 -7.18
N ILE A 102 2.62 25.78 -6.56
CA ILE A 102 1.40 24.97 -6.58
C ILE A 102 0.53 25.34 -5.39
N GLN A 103 -0.55 26.06 -5.66
CA GLN A 103 -1.58 26.35 -4.69
C GLN A 103 -2.56 25.17 -4.65
N CYS A 104 -2.44 24.32 -3.62
CA CYS A 104 -3.37 23.23 -3.37
C CYS A 104 -4.60 23.78 -2.62
N ASP A 105 -5.69 24.04 -3.34
CA ASP A 105 -6.97 24.39 -2.71
C ASP A 105 -7.60 23.15 -2.05
N GLU A 106 -8.07 23.29 -0.80
CA GLU A 106 -8.72 22.21 -0.04
C GLU A 106 -9.97 21.66 -0.77
N THR A 107 -10.61 22.49 -1.61
CA THR A 107 -11.78 22.10 -2.40
C THR A 107 -11.47 21.12 -3.53
N MET A 108 -10.22 21.07 -4.00
CA MET A 108 -9.74 20.19 -5.07
C MET A 108 -9.40 18.77 -4.59
N LEU A 109 -9.44 18.53 -3.28
CA LEU A 109 -9.20 17.22 -2.65
C LEU A 109 -10.52 16.51 -2.28
N ASN A 110 -11.64 17.25 -2.34
CA ASN A 110 -12.99 16.71 -2.22
C ASN A 110 -13.51 16.34 -3.61
N HIS A 111 -13.36 15.08 -4.00
CA HIS A 111 -13.92 14.59 -5.27
C HIS A 111 -15.44 14.37 -5.14
N LYS A 112 -16.21 15.44 -4.87
CA LYS A 112 -17.62 15.47 -5.27
C LYS A 112 -17.62 15.64 -6.79
N ILE A 113 -17.93 14.56 -7.50
CA ILE A 113 -18.09 14.57 -8.96
C ILE A 113 -19.14 15.64 -9.29
N LYS A 114 -18.73 16.73 -9.95
CA LYS A 114 -19.69 17.70 -10.50
C LYS A 114 -20.34 17.06 -11.74
N PRO A 115 -21.67 17.05 -11.89
CA PRO A 115 -22.33 16.19 -12.88
C PRO A 115 -22.22 16.65 -14.35
N HIS A 116 -21.47 17.71 -14.68
CA HIS A 116 -21.59 18.31 -16.00
C HIS A 116 -20.27 18.65 -16.69
N ARG A 117 -20.19 18.10 -17.92
CA ARG A 117 -19.44 18.48 -19.13
C ARG A 117 -17.95 18.09 -19.22
N GLY A 118 -17.72 17.02 -20.00
CA GLY A 118 -16.75 17.04 -21.10
C GLY A 118 -15.36 16.45 -20.83
N ALA A 119 -14.98 15.50 -21.70
CA ALA A 119 -13.65 14.89 -21.91
C ALA A 119 -13.01 14.16 -20.72
N HIS A 120 -13.13 12.83 -20.78
CA HIS A 120 -12.49 11.86 -19.91
C HIS A 120 -10.96 11.89 -20.09
N GLN A 121 -10.22 12.50 -19.16
CA GLN A 121 -8.81 12.17 -18.95
C GLN A 121 -8.72 11.14 -17.84
N GLN A 122 -8.15 9.98 -18.14
CA GLN A 122 -7.85 8.93 -17.17
C GLN A 122 -6.81 9.43 -16.16
N SER A 123 -7.26 10.11 -15.12
CA SER A 123 -6.43 10.49 -13.99
C SER A 123 -5.99 9.23 -13.23
N ARG A 124 -4.68 8.99 -13.18
CA ARG A 124 -4.07 7.93 -12.37
C ARG A 124 -4.44 8.16 -10.90
N PHE A 125 -5.31 7.32 -10.37
CA PHE A 125 -5.73 7.33 -8.98
C PHE A 125 -4.55 6.96 -8.07
N VAL A 126 -3.94 7.96 -7.44
CA VAL A 126 -3.25 7.76 -6.16
C VAL A 126 -4.26 8.17 -5.09
N ASN A 127 -4.44 7.33 -4.08
CA ASN A 127 -5.38 7.54 -2.99
C ASN A 127 -4.94 8.76 -2.15
N LEU A 128 -5.31 9.95 -2.62
CA LEU A 128 -4.83 11.26 -2.17
C LEU A 128 -5.27 11.55 -0.72
N SER A 129 -6.36 10.91 -0.26
CA SER A 129 -6.87 10.99 1.11
C SER A 129 -5.86 10.48 2.15
N LEU A 130 -5.09 9.44 1.83
CA LEU A 130 -4.03 8.90 2.70
C LEU A 130 -2.80 9.83 2.72
N LEU A 131 -2.47 10.44 1.59
CA LEU A 131 -1.36 11.40 1.45
C LEU A 131 -1.57 12.65 2.32
N ILE A 132 -2.81 13.19 2.34
CA ILE A 132 -3.16 14.39 3.12
C ILE A 132 -3.15 14.11 4.63
N ARG A 133 -3.61 12.93 5.07
CA ARG A 133 -3.53 12.55 6.50
C ARG A 133 -2.10 12.48 7.01
N VAL A 134 -1.17 11.97 6.20
CA VAL A 134 0.26 11.90 6.54
C VAL A 134 0.88 13.30 6.59
N SER A 135 0.45 14.23 5.73
CA SER A 135 0.95 15.61 5.73
C SER A 135 0.39 16.46 6.87
N ARG A 136 -0.88 16.25 7.30
CA ARG A 136 -1.44 16.92 8.49
C ARG A 136 -0.68 16.58 9.78
N GLN A 137 -0.30 15.31 9.98
CA GLN A 137 0.54 14.92 11.13
C GLN A 137 1.90 15.62 11.16
N ARG A 138 2.40 16.10 10.01
CA ARG A 138 3.68 16.82 9.92
C ARG A 138 3.56 18.28 10.39
N VAL A 139 2.39 18.89 10.25
CA VAL A 139 2.15 20.29 10.68
C VAL A 139 1.90 20.35 12.19
N ASP A 140 1.25 19.33 12.76
CA ASP A 140 0.92 19.29 14.19
C ASP A 140 2.12 18.90 15.09
N MET A 141 3.21 18.35 14.53
CA MET A 141 4.46 18.03 15.26
C MET A 141 5.53 19.14 15.16
N LEU A 142 5.24 20.26 14.49
CA LEU A 142 6.12 21.42 14.36
C LEU A 142 5.61 22.65 15.14
N LYS A 143 4.73 22.43 16.12
CA LYS A 143 4.26 23.44 17.09
C LYS A 143 4.74 23.11 18.49
#